data_AF-A0A7W8MRP5-F1
#
_entry.id   AF-A0A7W8MRP5-F1
#
_cell.length_a   1.000
_cell.length_b   1.000
_cell.length_c   1.000
_cell.angle_alpha   90.00
_cell.angle_beta   90.00
_cell.angle_gamma   90.00
#
_symmetry.space_group_name_H-M   'P 1'
#
loop_
_entity.id
_entity.type
_entity.pdbx_description
1 polymer ?
#
loop_
_entity_poly.entity_id
_entity_poly.type
_entity_poly.pdbx_seq_one_letter_code
_entity_poly.pdbx_strand_id
1 'polypeptide(L)'
;MPSSENDVAYLRQALAEANDAEANGEVPVGAIVVHGDKIIGRGQNRVLRDSDPTAHAEIVALRLAGLHLRNYRLADCTLYVTLEPCAMCAGAILHARITRLVYAAPDPKAGACGSVLSVMNHPQLNHKVEVTPNLLAEECSALLTTFFRKRRQEKSQARILQNEAASRETVKETLMATKKKWSAEVDTDSTHPDEDLFKKSASSIAKALATKKVSPKGPASGMQMLNFYINRAGKNLSQERHAELEKAKTLLSEIIAKTKPESEKPATKSAAKKAPKKTAKKGTKKAPAKKKAPTKSTAKKSTKR
;
A
#
# COMPACT_ATOMS: atom_id res chain seq x y z
N MET A 1 32.13 0.12 -14.52
CA MET A 1 33.08 -0.90 -15.02
C MET A 1 32.27 -1.94 -15.77
N PRO A 2 32.71 -2.43 -16.94
CA PRO A 2 32.05 -3.57 -17.58
C PRO A 2 32.11 -4.78 -16.65
N SER A 3 31.01 -5.51 -16.52
CA SER A 3 30.92 -6.77 -15.77
C SER A 3 31.84 -7.82 -16.40
N SER A 4 32.66 -8.48 -15.60
CA SER A 4 33.44 -9.63 -16.08
C SER A 4 32.53 -10.83 -16.34
N GLU A 5 32.92 -11.76 -17.21
CA GLU A 5 32.19 -13.03 -17.39
C GLU A 5 32.00 -13.77 -16.05
N ASN A 6 32.97 -13.65 -15.14
CA ASN A 6 32.90 -14.19 -13.79
C ASN A 6 31.77 -13.57 -12.96
N ASP A 7 31.48 -12.27 -13.12
CA ASP A 7 30.39 -11.62 -12.39
C ASP A 7 29.02 -12.21 -12.77
N VAL A 8 28.82 -12.52 -14.05
CA VAL A 8 27.58 -13.17 -14.52
C VAL A 8 27.46 -14.57 -13.93
N ALA A 9 28.54 -15.35 -13.93
CA ALA A 9 28.55 -16.70 -13.35
C ALA A 9 28.24 -16.69 -11.85
N TYR A 10 28.85 -15.78 -11.08
CA TYR A 10 28.58 -15.62 -9.66
C TYR A 10 27.16 -15.12 -9.38
N LEU A 11 26.65 -14.17 -10.17
CA LEU A 11 25.28 -13.70 -9.99
C LEU A 11 24.25 -14.78 -10.35
N ARG A 12 24.55 -15.69 -11.28
CA ARG A 12 23.71 -16.88 -11.51
C ARG A 12 23.73 -17.86 -10.34
N GLN A 13 24.84 -17.96 -9.61
CA GLN A 13 24.87 -18.72 -8.34
C GLN A 13 23.98 -18.06 -7.28
N ALA A 14 23.96 -16.72 -7.19
CA ALA A 14 23.00 -16.01 -6.33
C ALA A 14 21.54 -16.21 -6.79
N LEU A 15 21.30 -16.31 -8.10
CA LEU A 15 19.97 -16.61 -8.65
C LEU A 15 19.51 -18.03 -8.30
N ALA A 16 20.43 -19.00 -8.23
CA ALA A 16 20.10 -20.34 -7.73
C ALA A 16 19.59 -20.28 -6.28
N GLU A 17 20.25 -19.53 -5.39
CA GLU A 17 19.78 -19.32 -4.01
C GLU A 17 18.41 -18.61 -3.97
N ALA A 18 18.14 -17.68 -4.91
CA ALA A 18 16.85 -17.02 -5.01
C ALA A 18 15.71 -17.98 -5.42
N ASN A 19 16.00 -18.91 -6.33
CA ASN A 19 15.07 -19.97 -6.72
C ASN A 19 14.80 -20.94 -5.56
N ASP A 20 15.82 -21.28 -4.78
CA ASP A 20 15.65 -22.08 -3.57
C ASP A 20 14.76 -21.36 -2.54
N ALA A 21 14.89 -20.03 -2.42
CA ALA A 21 14.01 -19.24 -1.55
C ALA A 21 12.54 -19.35 -2.01
N GLU A 22 12.27 -19.15 -3.31
CA GLU A 22 10.91 -19.30 -3.87
C GLU A 22 10.36 -20.72 -3.68
N ALA A 23 11.18 -21.75 -3.86
CA ALA A 23 10.79 -23.14 -3.63
C ALA A 23 10.35 -23.40 -2.18
N ASN A 24 10.88 -22.63 -1.23
CA ASN A 24 10.49 -22.63 0.18
C ASN A 24 9.36 -21.63 0.49
N GLY A 25 8.76 -21.00 -0.52
CA GLY A 25 7.71 -20.01 -0.38
C GLY A 25 8.20 -18.63 0.07
N GLU A 26 9.49 -18.37 0.09
CA GLU A 26 10.06 -17.07 0.47
C GLU A 26 10.11 -16.12 -0.73
N VAL A 27 10.26 -14.81 -0.47
CA VAL A 27 10.54 -13.85 -1.55
C VAL A 27 11.86 -14.27 -2.25
N PRO A 28 11.91 -14.40 -3.59
CA PRO A 28 13.08 -14.91 -4.31
C PRO A 28 14.22 -13.90 -4.34
N VAL A 29 14.98 -13.86 -3.25
CA VAL A 29 16.22 -13.08 -3.14
C VAL A 29 17.32 -14.01 -2.69
N GLY A 30 18.43 -13.98 -3.42
CA GLY A 30 19.61 -14.78 -3.17
C GLY A 30 20.87 -13.94 -3.23
N ALA A 31 21.89 -14.36 -2.48
CA ALA A 31 23.15 -13.66 -2.36
C ALA A 31 24.30 -14.64 -2.14
N ILE A 32 25.48 -14.29 -2.65
CA ILE A 32 26.72 -15.03 -2.38
C ILE A 32 27.88 -14.08 -2.07
N VAL A 33 28.79 -14.51 -1.20
CA VAL A 33 30.04 -13.81 -0.91
C VAL A 33 31.20 -14.59 -1.52
N VAL A 34 32.01 -13.91 -2.31
CA VAL A 34 33.19 -14.45 -2.99
C VAL A 34 34.44 -13.82 -2.42
N HIS A 35 35.47 -14.63 -2.16
CA HIS A 35 36.80 -14.19 -1.74
C HIS A 35 37.85 -14.91 -2.60
N GLY A 36 38.64 -14.16 -3.36
CA GLY A 36 39.40 -14.71 -4.49
C GLY A 36 38.45 -15.31 -5.52
N ASP A 37 38.61 -16.60 -5.83
CA ASP A 37 37.75 -17.35 -6.76
C ASP A 37 36.82 -18.36 -6.06
N LYS A 38 36.59 -18.16 -4.76
CA LYS A 38 35.82 -19.11 -3.93
C LYS A 38 34.60 -18.44 -3.33
N ILE A 39 33.46 -19.12 -3.46
CA ILE A 39 32.24 -18.76 -2.73
C ILE A 39 32.41 -19.23 -1.28
N ILE A 40 32.43 -18.27 -0.35
CA ILE A 40 32.64 -18.51 1.08
C ILE A 40 31.37 -18.28 1.92
N GLY A 41 30.32 -17.73 1.31
CA GLY A 41 29.00 -17.57 1.93
C GLY A 41 27.90 -17.64 0.89
N ARG A 42 26.82 -18.34 1.20
CA ARG A 42 25.61 -18.48 0.37
C ARG A 42 24.39 -18.14 1.20
N GLY A 43 23.53 -17.28 0.71
CA GLY A 43 22.38 -16.80 1.46
C GLY A 43 21.15 -16.71 0.57
N GLN A 44 20.04 -17.16 1.12
CA GLN A 44 18.70 -17.00 0.56
C GLN A 44 17.82 -16.32 1.59
N ASN A 45 16.85 -15.53 1.13
CA ASN A 45 15.84 -14.96 2.01
C ASN A 45 15.08 -16.10 2.72
N ARG A 46 14.98 -16.01 4.06
CA ARG A 46 14.38 -17.05 4.91
C ARG A 46 13.64 -16.48 6.12
N VAL A 47 13.11 -15.27 5.99
CA VAL A 47 12.44 -14.51 7.07
C VAL A 47 11.20 -15.23 7.63
N LEU A 48 10.42 -15.91 6.80
CA LEU A 48 9.25 -16.67 7.23
C LEU A 48 9.67 -17.98 7.89
N ARG A 49 10.56 -18.74 7.25
CA ARG A 49 11.00 -20.06 7.73
C ARG A 49 11.71 -19.97 9.07
N ASP A 50 12.48 -18.92 9.29
CA ASP A 50 13.25 -18.73 10.52
C ASP A 50 12.51 -17.94 11.59
N SER A 51 11.40 -17.28 11.23
CA SER A 51 10.78 -16.25 12.07
C SER A 51 11.78 -15.17 12.51
N ASP A 52 12.77 -14.86 11.66
CA ASP A 52 13.82 -13.89 11.89
C ASP A 52 13.67 -12.73 10.89
N PRO A 53 13.28 -11.52 11.33
CA PRO A 53 13.09 -10.37 10.44
C PRO A 53 14.40 -9.91 9.79
N THR A 54 15.56 -10.37 10.27
CA THR A 54 16.88 -10.03 9.72
C THR A 54 17.40 -11.05 8.72
N ALA A 55 16.72 -12.17 8.51
CA ALA A 55 17.19 -13.28 7.69
C ALA A 55 17.02 -13.06 6.17
N HIS A 56 17.45 -11.88 5.72
CA HIS A 56 17.63 -11.54 4.32
C HIS A 56 18.85 -12.27 3.74
N ALA A 57 18.85 -12.47 2.41
CA ALA A 57 19.90 -13.20 1.71
C ALA A 57 21.31 -12.66 2.01
N GLU A 58 21.47 -11.33 2.00
CA GLU A 58 22.76 -10.67 2.24
C GLU A 58 23.24 -10.93 3.67
N ILE A 59 22.36 -10.81 4.67
CA ILE A 59 22.70 -11.06 6.08
C ILE A 59 23.15 -12.51 6.28
N VAL A 60 22.41 -13.46 5.70
CA VAL A 60 22.76 -14.89 5.78
C VAL A 60 24.12 -15.16 5.13
N ALA A 61 24.36 -14.63 3.93
CA ALA A 61 25.61 -14.81 3.20
C ALA A 61 26.80 -14.20 3.95
N LEU A 62 26.66 -12.97 4.48
CA LEU A 62 27.69 -12.29 5.26
C LEU A 62 28.02 -13.04 6.55
N ARG A 63 27.01 -13.56 7.26
CA ARG A 63 27.22 -14.37 8.47
C ARG A 63 28.03 -15.63 8.17
N LEU A 64 27.68 -16.35 7.11
CA LEU A 64 28.40 -17.57 6.72
C LEU A 64 29.83 -17.28 6.26
N ALA A 65 30.03 -16.21 5.49
CA ALA A 65 31.37 -15.75 5.10
C ALA A 65 32.23 -15.37 6.32
N GLY A 66 31.65 -14.68 7.31
CA GLY A 66 32.35 -14.32 8.55
C GLY A 66 32.75 -15.53 9.38
N LEU A 67 31.90 -16.56 9.44
CA LEU A 67 32.23 -17.83 10.07
C LEU A 67 33.35 -18.56 9.30
N HIS A 68 33.29 -18.57 7.96
CA HIS A 68 34.30 -19.19 7.12
C HIS A 68 35.69 -18.56 7.32
N LEU A 69 35.78 -17.23 7.32
CA LEU A 69 37.05 -16.51 7.55
C LEU A 69 37.42 -16.37 9.03
N ARG A 70 36.51 -16.74 9.95
CA ARG A 70 36.60 -16.46 11.40
C ARG A 70 36.93 -14.99 11.68
N ASN A 71 36.32 -14.10 10.90
CA ASN A 71 36.53 -12.66 10.98
C ASN A 71 35.27 -11.92 10.54
N TYR A 72 34.88 -10.88 11.30
CA TYR A 72 33.75 -10.04 10.95
C TYR A 72 34.07 -9.09 9.78
N ARG A 73 35.36 -8.81 9.55
CA ARG A 73 35.83 -8.03 8.39
C ARG A 73 36.04 -8.97 7.22
N LEU A 74 35.18 -8.82 6.23
CA LEU A 74 35.20 -9.49 4.93
C LEU A 74 35.90 -8.58 3.90
N ALA A 75 37.11 -8.15 4.24
CA ALA A 75 37.96 -7.43 3.30
C ALA A 75 38.26 -8.31 2.08
N ASP A 76 38.48 -7.68 0.92
CA ASP A 76 38.76 -8.34 -0.36
C ASP A 76 37.65 -9.30 -0.84
N CYS A 77 36.47 -9.21 -0.23
CA CYS A 77 35.30 -9.97 -0.64
C CYS A 77 34.38 -9.16 -1.55
N THR A 78 33.77 -9.85 -2.51
CA THR A 78 32.68 -9.33 -3.35
C THR A 78 31.37 -9.99 -2.95
N LEU A 79 30.33 -9.19 -2.70
CA LEU A 79 28.96 -9.66 -2.48
C LEU A 79 28.17 -9.53 -3.78
N TYR A 80 27.57 -10.63 -4.22
CA TYR A 80 26.62 -10.66 -5.34
C TYR A 80 25.21 -10.89 -4.79
N VAL A 81 24.21 -10.13 -5.23
CA VAL A 81 22.82 -10.23 -4.76
C VAL A 81 21.82 -9.97 -5.89
N THR A 82 20.70 -10.71 -5.93
CA THR A 82 19.71 -10.61 -7.02
C THR A 82 18.79 -9.38 -6.94
N LEU A 83 18.80 -8.65 -5.84
CA LEU A 83 18.00 -7.45 -5.62
C LEU A 83 18.83 -6.39 -4.88
N GLU A 84 18.59 -5.12 -5.17
CA GLU A 84 19.25 -4.01 -4.49
C GLU A 84 19.06 -4.11 -2.95
N PRO A 85 20.14 -4.05 -2.17
CA PRO A 85 20.06 -4.14 -0.72
C PRO A 85 19.20 -3.05 -0.08
N CYS A 86 18.37 -3.45 0.89
CA CYS A 86 17.66 -2.52 1.75
C CYS A 86 18.59 -1.84 2.77
N ALA A 87 18.07 -0.88 3.56
CA ALA A 87 18.88 -0.10 4.52
C ALA A 87 19.62 -0.98 5.55
N MET A 88 18.97 -2.04 6.04
CA MET A 88 19.58 -3.00 6.97
C MET A 88 20.78 -3.70 6.33
N CYS A 89 20.58 -4.29 5.15
CA CYS A 89 21.62 -5.03 4.44
C CYS A 89 22.76 -4.09 4.00
N ALA A 90 22.45 -2.88 3.52
CA ALA A 90 23.45 -1.87 3.19
C ALA A 90 24.33 -1.50 4.39
N GLY A 91 23.74 -1.32 5.57
CA GLY A 91 24.48 -1.12 6.82
C GLY A 91 25.38 -2.31 7.16
N ALA A 92 24.86 -3.53 7.06
CA ALA A 92 25.61 -4.75 7.32
C ALA A 92 26.82 -4.92 6.39
N ILE A 93 26.65 -4.64 5.09
CA ILE A 93 27.72 -4.66 4.08
C ILE A 93 28.85 -3.69 4.48
N LEU A 94 28.49 -2.47 4.90
CA LEU A 94 29.45 -1.45 5.34
C LEU A 94 30.18 -1.82 6.64
N HIS A 95 29.48 -2.46 7.60
CA HIS A 95 30.08 -2.97 8.83
C HIS A 95 31.00 -4.17 8.59
N ALA A 96 30.64 -5.03 7.64
CA ALA A 96 31.42 -6.19 7.23
C ALA A 96 32.65 -5.82 6.38
N ARG A 97 32.80 -4.56 5.94
CA ARG A 97 33.93 -4.09 5.13
C ARG A 97 34.07 -4.79 3.77
N ILE A 98 32.93 -5.18 3.18
CA ILE A 98 32.89 -5.74 1.81
C ILE A 98 33.52 -4.74 0.83
N THR A 99 34.44 -5.20 0.00
CA THR A 99 35.14 -4.33 -0.97
C THR A 99 34.22 -3.94 -2.12
N ARG A 100 33.44 -4.89 -2.63
CA ARG A 100 32.60 -4.70 -3.82
C ARG A 100 31.22 -5.33 -3.65
N LEU A 101 30.20 -4.62 -4.08
CA LEU A 101 28.81 -5.07 -4.16
C LEU A 101 28.39 -5.10 -5.63
N VAL A 102 27.90 -6.25 -6.07
CA VAL A 102 27.24 -6.42 -7.36
C VAL A 102 25.78 -6.78 -7.09
N TYR A 103 24.85 -5.98 -7.60
CA TYR A 103 23.43 -6.32 -7.48
C TYR A 103 22.71 -6.31 -8.82
N ALA A 104 21.69 -7.16 -8.93
CA ALA A 104 20.98 -7.34 -10.18
C ALA A 104 19.90 -6.30 -10.41
N ALA A 105 18.71 -6.48 -9.82
CA ALA A 105 17.58 -5.57 -10.02
C ALA A 105 17.60 -4.41 -9.01
N PRO A 106 17.26 -3.17 -9.41
CA PRO A 106 16.99 -2.09 -8.47
C PRO A 106 15.72 -2.38 -7.66
N ASP A 107 15.65 -1.87 -6.42
CA ASP A 107 14.45 -1.96 -5.58
C ASP A 107 13.81 -0.56 -5.42
N PRO A 108 12.78 -0.22 -6.22
CA PRO A 108 12.14 1.09 -6.16
C PRO A 108 11.31 1.32 -4.88
N LYS A 109 11.16 0.31 -4.02
CA LYS A 109 10.37 0.41 -2.78
C LYS A 109 11.21 0.47 -1.52
N ALA A 110 12.36 -0.20 -1.50
CA ALA A 110 13.20 -0.29 -0.30
C ALA A 110 14.71 -0.16 -0.55
N GLY A 111 15.15 0.00 -1.80
CA GLY A 111 16.57 0.01 -2.18
C GLY A 111 17.34 1.15 -1.51
N ALA A 112 18.46 0.80 -0.88
CA ALA A 112 19.30 1.72 -0.11
C ALA A 112 20.67 2.00 -0.75
N CYS A 113 20.85 1.61 -2.01
CA CYS A 113 22.03 1.88 -2.82
C CYS A 113 21.78 2.98 -3.87
N GLY A 114 20.68 3.74 -3.72
CA GLY A 114 20.34 4.88 -4.57
C GLY A 114 18.88 4.95 -5.01
N SER A 115 18.11 3.86 -4.92
CA SER A 115 16.70 3.87 -5.36
C SER A 115 15.78 4.68 -4.45
N VAL A 116 15.79 4.40 -3.14
CA VAL A 116 14.98 5.10 -2.14
C VAL A 116 15.84 5.83 -1.14
N LEU A 117 16.89 5.17 -0.66
CA LEU A 117 17.87 5.73 0.27
C LEU A 117 19.27 5.62 -0.33
N SER A 118 20.16 6.52 0.10
CA SER A 118 21.58 6.50 -0.25
C SER A 118 22.41 6.21 0.99
N VAL A 119 22.25 5.00 1.53
CA VAL A 119 23.03 4.53 2.69
C VAL A 119 24.43 4.13 2.22
N MET A 120 24.49 3.39 1.11
CA MET A 120 25.75 2.96 0.53
C MET A 120 26.63 4.17 0.17
N ASN A 121 27.90 4.14 0.58
CA ASN A 121 28.88 5.19 0.30
C ASN A 121 28.53 6.60 0.80
N HIS A 122 27.61 6.75 1.78
CA HIS A 122 27.31 8.05 2.38
C HIS A 122 28.61 8.80 2.78
N PRO A 123 28.75 10.12 2.52
CA PRO A 123 30.02 10.84 2.70
C PRO A 123 30.61 10.78 4.10
N GLN A 124 29.78 10.67 5.14
CA GLN A 124 30.22 10.61 6.54
C GLN A 124 30.62 9.21 7.03
N LEU A 125 30.41 8.17 6.22
CA LEU A 125 30.76 6.79 6.59
C LEU A 125 32.20 6.47 6.19
N ASN A 126 32.89 5.69 7.02
CA ASN A 126 34.33 5.43 6.94
C ASN A 126 34.75 4.41 5.87
N HIS A 127 33.85 3.53 5.45
CA HIS A 127 34.12 2.50 4.44
C HIS A 127 33.44 2.83 3.13
N LYS A 128 34.14 2.62 2.02
CA LYS A 128 33.62 2.78 0.66
C LYS A 128 33.59 1.43 -0.03
N VAL A 129 32.48 1.16 -0.70
CA VAL A 129 32.20 -0.08 -1.43
C VAL A 129 32.13 0.26 -2.90
N GLU A 130 32.81 -0.50 -3.75
CA GLU A 130 32.59 -0.42 -5.20
C GLU A 130 31.22 -1.03 -5.52
N VAL A 131 30.34 -0.30 -6.19
CA VAL A 131 28.97 -0.78 -6.50
C VAL A 131 28.81 -0.96 -8.01
N THR A 132 28.46 -2.19 -8.42
CA THR A 132 28.09 -2.52 -9.80
C THR A 132 26.61 -2.91 -9.85
N PRO A 133 25.71 -2.02 -10.29
CA PRO A 133 24.29 -2.31 -10.39
C PRO A 133 23.91 -2.96 -11.73
N ASN A 134 22.66 -3.42 -11.83
CA ASN A 134 21.96 -3.74 -13.08
C ASN A 134 22.48 -4.95 -13.88
N LEU A 135 23.28 -5.84 -13.28
CA LEU A 135 23.71 -7.07 -13.95
C LEU A 135 22.59 -8.12 -13.90
N LEU A 136 22.18 -8.74 -15.02
CA LEU A 136 21.01 -9.66 -15.05
C LEU A 136 19.72 -9.06 -14.47
N ALA A 137 19.55 -7.74 -14.54
CA ALA A 137 18.44 -7.03 -13.90
C ALA A 137 17.06 -7.49 -14.39
N GLU A 138 16.92 -7.72 -15.70
CA GLU A 138 15.64 -8.14 -16.30
C GLU A 138 15.19 -9.50 -15.78
N GLU A 139 16.11 -10.47 -15.75
CA GLU A 139 15.86 -11.84 -15.27
C GLU A 139 15.45 -11.84 -13.79
N CYS A 140 16.22 -11.15 -12.93
CA CYS A 140 15.92 -11.07 -11.50
C CYS A 140 14.61 -10.30 -11.20
N SER A 141 14.33 -9.24 -11.97
CA SER A 141 13.07 -8.48 -11.85
C SER A 141 11.85 -9.31 -12.28
N ALA A 142 12.00 -10.12 -13.33
CA ALA A 142 10.95 -11.00 -13.83
C ALA A 142 10.60 -12.10 -12.82
N LEU A 143 11.60 -12.65 -12.12
CA LEU A 143 11.41 -13.62 -11.04
C LEU A 143 10.57 -13.04 -9.90
N LEU A 144 10.96 -11.88 -9.36
CA LEU A 144 10.21 -11.18 -8.30
C LEU A 144 8.78 -10.85 -8.74
N THR A 145 8.61 -10.35 -9.95
CA THR A 145 7.29 -9.99 -10.51
C THR A 145 6.39 -11.22 -10.60
N THR A 146 6.93 -12.34 -11.06
CA THR A 146 6.22 -13.61 -11.21
C THR A 146 5.81 -14.18 -9.84
N PHE A 147 6.72 -14.18 -8.87
CA PHE A 147 6.45 -14.61 -7.50
C PHE A 147 5.29 -13.83 -6.87
N PHE A 148 5.35 -12.49 -6.89
CA PHE A 148 4.28 -11.68 -6.29
C PHE A 148 2.96 -11.76 -7.06
N ARG A 149 2.99 -11.99 -8.38
CA ARG A 149 1.79 -12.25 -9.17
C ARG A 149 1.12 -13.56 -8.73
N LYS A 150 1.89 -14.64 -8.59
CA LYS A 150 1.42 -15.94 -8.10
C LYS A 150 0.83 -15.83 -6.69
N ARG A 151 1.54 -15.20 -5.75
CA ARG A 151 1.06 -14.96 -4.37
C ARG A 151 -0.26 -14.19 -4.31
N ARG A 152 -0.45 -13.17 -5.17
CA ARG A 152 -1.72 -12.42 -5.23
C ARG A 152 -2.87 -13.28 -5.75
N GLN A 153 -2.62 -14.13 -6.74
CA GLN A 153 -3.62 -15.05 -7.28
C GLN A 153 -4.04 -16.09 -6.24
N GLU A 154 -3.09 -16.72 -5.57
CA GLU A 154 -3.35 -17.69 -4.49
C GLU A 154 -4.18 -17.07 -3.36
N LYS A 155 -3.83 -15.86 -2.91
CA LYS A 155 -4.61 -15.15 -1.89
C LYS A 155 -6.03 -14.83 -2.35
N SER A 156 -6.21 -14.47 -3.62
CA SER A 156 -7.53 -14.22 -4.19
C SER A 156 -8.38 -15.50 -4.26
N GLN A 157 -7.79 -16.62 -4.69
CA GLN A 157 -8.46 -17.91 -4.74
C GLN A 157 -8.84 -18.41 -3.34
N ALA A 158 -7.92 -18.32 -2.38
CA ALA A 158 -8.19 -18.67 -0.98
C ALA A 158 -9.38 -17.87 -0.41
N ARG A 159 -9.45 -16.57 -0.71
CA ARG A 159 -10.58 -15.73 -0.30
C ARG A 159 -11.91 -16.14 -0.95
N ILE A 160 -11.89 -16.51 -2.23
CA ILE A 160 -13.09 -17.01 -2.94
C ILE A 160 -13.59 -18.29 -2.28
N LEU A 161 -12.70 -19.26 -2.06
CA LEU A 161 -13.03 -20.54 -1.42
C LEU A 161 -13.58 -20.34 0.00
N GLN A 162 -12.99 -19.44 0.78
CA GLN A 162 -13.50 -19.08 2.12
C GLN A 162 -14.91 -18.49 2.06
N ASN A 163 -15.17 -17.58 1.12
CA ASN A 163 -16.49 -16.98 0.93
C ASN A 163 -17.53 -18.02 0.47
N GLU A 164 -17.16 -18.93 -0.42
CA GLU A 164 -18.02 -20.02 -0.88
C GLU A 164 -18.35 -21.00 0.26
N ALA A 165 -17.36 -21.37 1.07
CA ALA A 165 -17.56 -22.21 2.25
C ALA A 165 -18.49 -21.54 3.27
N ALA A 166 -18.23 -20.28 3.61
CA ALA A 166 -19.09 -19.51 4.51
C ALA A 166 -20.52 -19.35 3.96
N SER A 167 -20.67 -19.16 2.65
CA SER A 167 -21.99 -19.09 1.99
C SER A 167 -22.72 -20.43 2.07
N ARG A 168 -22.03 -21.56 1.88
CA ARG A 168 -22.61 -22.91 2.00
C ARG A 168 -23.02 -23.25 3.43
N GLU A 169 -22.22 -22.85 4.43
CA GLU A 169 -22.59 -22.99 5.85
C GLU A 169 -23.79 -22.12 6.20
N THR A 170 -23.82 -20.86 5.75
CA THR A 170 -24.94 -19.94 5.98
C THR A 170 -26.24 -20.47 5.33
N VAL A 171 -26.16 -21.04 4.12
CA VAL A 171 -27.32 -21.67 3.47
C VAL A 171 -27.78 -22.91 4.24
N LYS A 172 -26.86 -23.74 4.74
CA LYS A 172 -27.19 -24.93 5.54
C LYS A 172 -27.81 -24.56 6.90
N GLU A 173 -27.28 -23.53 7.56
CA GLU A 173 -27.81 -23.00 8.81
C GLU A 173 -29.18 -22.32 8.60
N THR A 174 -29.36 -21.59 7.50
CA THR A 174 -30.66 -20.97 7.14
C THR A 174 -31.72 -22.03 6.81
N LEU A 175 -31.34 -23.12 6.15
CA LEU A 175 -32.24 -24.26 5.89
C LEU A 175 -32.63 -24.97 7.19
N MET A 176 -31.72 -25.07 8.17
CA MET A 176 -32.01 -25.67 9.48
C MET A 176 -32.73 -24.73 10.46
N ALA A 177 -32.57 -23.40 10.33
CA ALA A 177 -33.14 -22.39 11.21
C ALA A 177 -34.53 -21.87 10.77
N THR A 178 -35.28 -22.64 9.97
CA THR A 178 -36.68 -22.33 9.65
C THR A 178 -37.62 -22.67 10.82
N LYS A 179 -37.45 -21.99 11.95
CA LYS A 179 -38.53 -21.75 12.92
C LYS A 179 -38.87 -20.26 12.93
N LYS A 180 -40.16 -19.97 12.70
CA LYS A 180 -40.80 -18.66 12.46
C LYS A 180 -40.15 -17.49 13.23
N LYS A 181 -39.67 -16.48 12.48
CA LYS A 181 -39.29 -15.14 12.99
C LYS A 181 -40.46 -14.17 12.92
N TRP A 182 -41.49 -14.37 13.73
CA TRP A 182 -42.44 -13.31 14.06
C TRP A 182 -42.49 -13.22 15.58
N SER A 183 -42.23 -12.02 16.13
CA SER A 183 -42.57 -11.77 17.53
C SER A 183 -44.07 -11.97 17.69
N ALA A 184 -44.48 -12.67 18.74
CA ALA A 184 -45.89 -12.81 19.08
C ALA A 184 -46.51 -11.46 19.51
N GLU A 185 -45.67 -10.51 19.91
CA GLU A 185 -46.07 -9.18 20.38
C GLU A 185 -45.78 -8.11 19.33
N VAL A 186 -46.76 -7.23 19.15
CA VAL A 186 -46.71 -6.07 18.25
C VAL A 186 -46.23 -4.88 19.06
N ASP A 187 -44.94 -4.54 18.97
CA ASP A 187 -44.30 -3.44 19.73
C ASP A 187 -44.62 -2.03 19.21
N THR A 188 -45.40 -1.93 18.13
CA THR A 188 -45.73 -0.64 17.52
C THR A 188 -47.17 -0.62 17.02
N ASP A 189 -48.03 0.14 17.71
CA ASP A 189 -49.32 0.55 17.15
C ASP A 189 -49.05 1.43 15.92
N SER A 190 -49.46 0.93 14.77
CA SER A 190 -49.30 1.59 13.49
C SER A 190 -50.59 2.33 13.19
N THR A 191 -50.44 3.64 13.11
CA THR A 191 -51.31 4.56 12.36
C THR A 191 -52.07 3.91 11.23
N HIS A 192 -53.37 4.22 11.16
CA HIS A 192 -54.28 3.82 10.11
C HIS A 192 -54.25 4.89 9.00
N PRO A 193 -53.40 4.80 7.97
CA PRO A 193 -53.55 5.64 6.78
C PRO A 193 -54.89 5.32 6.10
N ASP A 194 -55.46 6.30 5.40
CA ASP A 194 -56.63 6.06 4.55
C ASP A 194 -56.35 4.88 3.59
N GLU A 195 -57.34 4.01 3.37
CA GLU A 195 -57.20 2.80 2.53
C GLU A 195 -56.68 3.10 1.11
N ASP A 196 -56.99 4.29 0.60
CA ASP A 196 -56.58 4.73 -0.73
C ASP A 196 -55.29 5.54 -0.75
N LEU A 197 -54.61 5.73 0.40
CA LEU A 197 -53.39 6.54 0.47
C LEU A 197 -52.39 6.14 -0.62
N PHE A 198 -52.10 4.84 -0.72
CA PHE A 198 -51.12 4.32 -1.67
C PHE A 198 -51.64 4.16 -3.11
N LYS A 199 -52.88 4.57 -3.39
CA LYS A 199 -53.43 4.70 -4.75
C LYS A 199 -53.33 6.14 -5.28
N LYS A 200 -53.11 7.14 -4.40
CA LYS A 200 -52.96 8.56 -4.77
C LYS A 200 -51.66 8.83 -5.54
N SER A 201 -51.48 10.05 -6.04
CA SER A 201 -50.24 10.47 -6.72
C SER A 201 -49.02 10.47 -5.80
N ALA A 202 -47.81 10.36 -6.37
CA ALA A 202 -46.57 10.34 -5.61
C ALA A 202 -46.42 11.51 -4.63
N SER A 203 -46.81 12.71 -5.06
CA SER A 203 -46.79 13.93 -4.22
C SER A 203 -47.75 13.84 -3.04
N SER A 204 -48.96 13.31 -3.27
CA SER A 204 -49.98 13.16 -2.23
C SER A 204 -49.56 12.13 -1.19
N ILE A 205 -48.94 11.03 -1.62
CA ILE A 205 -48.39 10.00 -0.74
C ILE A 205 -47.27 10.57 0.12
N ALA A 206 -46.28 11.23 -0.48
CA ALA A 206 -45.16 11.79 0.26
C ALA A 206 -45.61 12.84 1.29
N LYS A 207 -46.54 13.74 0.93
CA LYS A 207 -47.08 14.75 1.86
C LYS A 207 -47.84 14.12 3.02
N ALA A 208 -48.73 13.17 2.74
CA ALA A 208 -49.51 12.50 3.78
C ALA A 208 -48.60 11.73 4.75
N LEU A 209 -47.65 10.95 4.22
CA LEU A 209 -46.68 10.20 5.02
C LEU A 209 -45.72 11.07 5.84
N ALA A 210 -45.52 12.33 5.45
CA ALA A 210 -44.72 13.27 6.22
C ALA A 210 -45.49 13.87 7.42
N THR A 211 -46.80 13.74 7.48
CA THR A 211 -47.61 14.28 8.59
C THR A 211 -47.55 13.38 9.82
N LYS A 212 -47.59 13.98 11.02
CA LYS A 212 -47.71 13.24 12.29
C LYS A 212 -49.04 12.48 12.42
N LYS A 213 -50.06 12.84 11.64
CA LYS A 213 -51.35 12.14 11.58
C LYS A 213 -51.20 10.72 11.03
N VAL A 214 -50.36 10.54 10.02
CA VAL A 214 -50.12 9.25 9.34
C VAL A 214 -48.83 8.58 9.80
N SER A 215 -47.87 9.36 10.32
CA SER A 215 -46.57 8.89 10.77
C SER A 215 -46.20 9.56 12.10
N PRO A 216 -46.61 9.03 13.26
CA PRO A 216 -46.50 9.73 14.55
C PRO A 216 -45.04 9.94 14.96
N LYS A 217 -44.18 8.98 14.61
CA LYS A 217 -42.72 9.03 14.79
C LYS A 217 -42.00 9.87 13.72
N GLY A 218 -42.75 10.61 12.91
CA GLY A 218 -42.24 11.52 11.89
C GLY A 218 -42.01 10.88 10.51
N PRO A 219 -41.50 11.67 9.54
CA PRO A 219 -41.43 11.27 8.13
C PRO A 219 -40.61 10.00 7.86
N ALA A 220 -39.62 9.67 8.69
CA ALA A 220 -38.84 8.42 8.60
C ALA A 220 -39.72 7.18 8.83
N SER A 221 -40.70 7.26 9.74
CA SER A 221 -41.71 6.21 9.94
C SER A 221 -42.61 6.05 8.72
N GLY A 222 -42.95 7.16 8.05
CA GLY A 222 -43.70 7.13 6.79
C GLY A 222 -42.92 6.43 5.67
N MET A 223 -41.60 6.61 5.62
CA MET A 223 -40.73 5.92 4.66
C MET A 223 -40.71 4.41 4.91
N GLN A 224 -40.68 3.97 6.17
CA GLN A 224 -40.80 2.54 6.52
C GLN A 224 -42.15 1.98 6.07
N MET A 225 -43.24 2.71 6.28
CA MET A 225 -44.58 2.30 5.85
C MET A 225 -44.70 2.19 4.32
N LEU A 226 -44.12 3.13 3.56
CA LEU A 226 -44.09 3.09 2.10
C LEU A 226 -43.28 1.88 1.58
N ASN A 227 -42.12 1.62 2.18
CA ASN A 227 -41.29 0.45 1.84
C ASN A 227 -42.02 -0.87 2.15
N PHE A 228 -42.72 -0.95 3.28
CA PHE A 228 -43.54 -2.12 3.62
C PHE A 228 -44.65 -2.33 2.60
N TYR A 229 -45.34 -1.27 2.18
CA TYR A 229 -46.39 -1.36 1.18
C TYR A 229 -45.84 -1.91 -0.14
N ILE A 230 -44.74 -1.35 -0.65
CA ILE A 230 -44.16 -1.78 -1.93
C ILE A 230 -43.67 -3.24 -1.88
N ASN A 231 -43.02 -3.64 -0.80
CA ASN A 231 -42.35 -4.94 -0.72
C ASN A 231 -43.26 -6.08 -0.23
N ARG A 232 -44.39 -5.77 0.43
CA ARG A 232 -45.12 -6.78 1.21
C ARG A 232 -46.64 -6.67 1.14
N ALA A 233 -47.21 -5.47 1.30
CA ALA A 233 -48.68 -5.30 1.32
C ALA A 233 -49.30 -5.08 -0.08
N GLY A 234 -48.55 -4.47 -0.99
CA GLY A 234 -48.94 -4.18 -2.36
C GLY A 234 -48.86 -5.42 -3.25
N LYS A 235 -49.84 -6.31 -3.12
CA LYS A 235 -49.95 -7.49 -3.98
C LYS A 235 -50.26 -7.05 -5.42
N ASN A 236 -49.53 -7.60 -6.39
CA ASN A 236 -49.78 -7.44 -7.84
C ASN A 236 -49.83 -5.97 -8.33
N LEU A 237 -48.95 -5.11 -7.83
CA LEU A 237 -48.81 -3.74 -8.35
C LEU A 237 -48.37 -3.77 -9.83
N SER A 238 -49.02 -2.97 -10.67
CA SER A 238 -48.57 -2.74 -12.05
C SER A 238 -47.20 -2.04 -12.05
N GLN A 239 -46.42 -2.19 -13.13
CA GLN A 239 -45.12 -1.51 -13.26
C GLN A 239 -45.26 0.02 -13.13
N GLU A 240 -46.32 0.59 -13.69
CA GLU A 240 -46.63 2.03 -13.58
C GLU A 240 -46.88 2.45 -12.13
N ARG A 241 -47.63 1.63 -11.37
CA ARG A 241 -47.91 1.91 -9.97
C ARG A 241 -46.66 1.78 -9.11
N HIS A 242 -45.82 0.80 -9.40
CA HIS A 242 -44.53 0.64 -8.73
C HIS A 242 -43.62 1.86 -8.98
N ALA A 243 -43.55 2.34 -10.22
CA ALA A 243 -42.79 3.54 -10.55
C ALA A 243 -43.32 4.79 -9.83
N GLU A 244 -44.64 4.93 -9.69
CA GLU A 244 -45.26 6.04 -8.97
C GLU A 244 -44.96 6.00 -7.45
N LEU A 245 -44.89 4.81 -6.86
CA LEU A 245 -44.52 4.63 -5.46
C LEU A 245 -43.02 4.88 -5.21
N GLU A 246 -42.15 4.53 -6.17
CA GLU A 246 -40.72 4.88 -6.10
C GLU A 246 -40.51 6.39 -6.21
N LYS A 247 -41.26 7.10 -7.05
CA LYS A 247 -41.26 8.58 -7.06
C LYS A 247 -41.68 9.15 -5.70
N ALA A 248 -42.67 8.53 -5.05
CA ALA A 248 -43.11 8.95 -3.72
C ALA A 248 -41.99 8.79 -2.66
N LYS A 249 -41.16 7.74 -2.76
CA LYS A 249 -39.99 7.57 -1.89
C LYS A 249 -38.99 8.71 -2.06
N THR A 250 -38.71 9.09 -3.30
CA THR A 250 -37.78 10.20 -3.59
C THR A 250 -38.30 11.51 -2.99
N LEU A 251 -39.58 11.83 -3.18
CA LEU A 251 -40.17 13.03 -2.62
C LEU A 251 -40.18 13.03 -1.08
N LEU A 252 -40.44 11.87 -0.46
CA LEU A 252 -40.44 11.74 1.00
C LEU A 252 -39.01 11.82 1.57
N SER A 253 -38.00 11.30 0.87
CA SER A 253 -36.60 11.40 1.29
C SER A 253 -36.10 12.85 1.27
N GLU A 254 -36.51 13.65 0.29
CA GLU A 254 -36.24 15.09 0.25
C GLU A 254 -36.88 15.83 1.42
N ILE A 255 -38.11 15.46 1.80
CA ILE A 255 -38.79 16.03 2.97
C ILE A 255 -38.02 15.68 4.25
N ILE A 256 -37.62 14.41 4.42
CA ILE A 256 -36.82 13.95 5.56
C ILE A 256 -35.52 14.76 5.66
N ALA A 257 -34.81 14.93 4.55
CA ALA A 257 -33.56 15.66 4.48
C ALA A 257 -33.71 17.14 4.86
N LYS A 258 -34.85 17.77 4.52
CA LYS A 258 -35.18 19.16 4.88
C LYS A 258 -35.59 19.32 6.34
N THR A 259 -36.22 18.30 6.94
CA THR A 259 -36.67 18.31 8.35
C THR A 259 -35.59 17.93 9.36
N LYS A 260 -34.39 17.55 8.91
CA LYS A 260 -33.29 17.12 9.79
C LYS A 260 -32.64 18.34 10.49
N PRO A 261 -32.51 18.34 11.84
CA PRO A 261 -31.86 19.45 12.56
C PRO A 261 -30.41 19.64 12.11
N GLU A 262 -29.95 20.90 12.14
CA GLU A 262 -28.67 21.34 11.57
C GLU A 262 -27.43 20.65 12.15
N SER A 263 -27.56 20.00 13.32
CA SER A 263 -26.51 19.25 14.01
C SER A 263 -26.17 17.89 13.38
N GLU A 264 -26.91 17.40 12.38
CA GLU A 264 -26.68 16.08 11.75
C GLU A 264 -26.57 16.09 10.21
N LYS A 265 -26.18 17.22 9.62
CA LYS A 265 -25.81 17.27 8.20
C LYS A 265 -24.35 16.83 8.02
N PRO A 266 -24.03 15.84 7.17
CA PRO A 266 -22.65 15.49 6.87
C PRO A 266 -21.96 16.65 6.15
N ALA A 267 -20.74 16.99 6.56
CA ALA A 267 -19.95 18.06 5.96
C ALA A 267 -19.80 17.85 4.44
N THR A 268 -20.38 18.74 3.64
CA THR A 268 -20.15 18.79 2.20
C THR A 268 -18.68 19.14 1.96
N LYS A 269 -17.93 18.26 1.30
CA LYS A 269 -16.58 18.53 0.78
C LYS A 269 -16.63 19.79 -0.09
N SER A 270 -16.13 20.92 0.42
CA SER A 270 -16.01 22.13 -0.39
C SER A 270 -14.84 21.96 -1.36
N ALA A 271 -15.11 22.26 -2.64
CA ALA A 271 -14.12 22.33 -3.68
C ALA A 271 -13.11 23.44 -3.35
N ALA A 272 -11.82 23.08 -3.28
CA ALA A 272 -10.73 24.01 -3.10
C ALA A 272 -10.70 25.02 -4.26
N LYS A 273 -11.13 26.26 -3.99
CA LYS A 273 -10.91 27.41 -4.88
C LYS A 273 -9.42 27.77 -4.89
N LYS A 274 -8.82 27.72 -6.08
CA LYS A 274 -7.51 28.30 -6.43
C LYS A 274 -7.41 29.75 -5.94
N ALA A 275 -6.36 30.06 -5.18
CA ALA A 275 -5.95 31.43 -4.89
C ALA A 275 -5.16 32.05 -6.08
N PRO A 276 -5.29 33.35 -6.35
CA PRO A 276 -4.55 34.01 -7.42
C PRO A 276 -3.11 34.36 -6.99
N LYS A 277 -2.15 34.11 -7.88
CA LYS A 277 -0.74 34.53 -7.77
C LYS A 277 -0.63 36.06 -7.70
N LYS A 278 -0.08 36.59 -6.61
CA LYS A 278 0.42 37.97 -6.55
C LYS A 278 1.72 38.08 -7.36
N THR A 279 1.71 39.02 -8.29
CA THR A 279 2.80 39.47 -9.14
C THR A 279 3.75 40.37 -8.35
N ALA A 280 5.03 39.99 -8.25
CA ALA A 280 6.10 40.87 -7.78
C ALA A 280 6.61 41.71 -8.96
N LYS A 281 6.49 43.03 -8.82
CA LYS A 281 6.85 44.04 -9.82
C LYS A 281 8.35 44.32 -9.74
N LYS A 282 8.98 44.28 -10.92
CA LYS A 282 10.39 44.55 -11.24
C LYS A 282 10.69 46.05 -11.04
N GLY A 283 11.73 46.38 -10.28
CA GLY A 283 12.32 47.72 -10.17
C GLY A 283 13.77 47.70 -10.64
N THR A 284 14.10 48.55 -11.61
CA THR A 284 15.32 48.59 -12.44
C THR A 284 16.42 49.56 -11.96
N LYS A 285 17.65 49.37 -12.51
CA LYS A 285 18.81 50.30 -12.70
C LYS A 285 19.75 50.49 -11.49
N LYS A 286 21.10 50.58 -11.59
CA LYS A 286 22.09 50.74 -12.70
C LYS A 286 23.51 50.38 -12.18
N ALA A 287 24.44 49.97 -13.05
CA ALA A 287 25.87 49.66 -12.80
C ALA A 287 26.79 50.94 -12.88
N PRO A 288 28.13 50.90 -13.07
CA PRO A 288 29.28 50.11 -12.52
C PRO A 288 30.52 50.99 -12.13
N ALA A 289 31.58 50.43 -11.51
CA ALA A 289 33.03 50.83 -11.54
C ALA A 289 33.75 50.24 -10.29
N LYS A 290 35.04 49.88 -10.22
CA LYS A 290 36.25 50.05 -11.03
C LYS A 290 37.35 49.08 -10.50
N LYS A 291 38.32 48.79 -11.36
CA LYS A 291 39.61 48.07 -11.20
C LYS A 291 40.41 48.40 -9.92
N LYS A 292 41.16 47.43 -9.39
CA LYS A 292 42.65 47.40 -9.38
C LYS A 292 43.22 46.13 -8.69
N ALA A 293 44.34 45.67 -9.23
CA ALA A 293 45.11 44.48 -8.85
C ALA A 293 46.23 44.84 -7.82
N PRO A 294 47.25 43.99 -7.56
CA PRO A 294 47.64 43.54 -6.22
C PRO A 294 48.91 44.22 -5.68
N THR A 295 49.19 44.08 -4.38
CA THR A 295 50.50 44.42 -3.81
C THR A 295 51.02 43.34 -2.85
N LYS A 296 52.20 42.83 -3.20
CA LYS A 296 53.16 42.11 -2.32
C LYS A 296 53.64 43.06 -1.20
N SER A 297 53.98 42.51 -0.03
CA SER A 297 55.10 42.95 0.83
C SER A 297 55.04 42.20 2.18
N THR A 298 55.87 41.15 2.37
CA THR A 298 57.14 41.10 3.12
C THR A 298 57.05 40.88 4.65
N ALA A 299 57.70 39.78 5.05
CA ALA A 299 58.71 39.67 6.11
C ALA A 299 58.36 39.77 7.61
N LYS A 300 58.69 38.64 8.29
CA LYS A 300 59.54 38.45 9.51
C LYS A 300 58.81 37.58 10.54
N LYS A 301 59.29 36.36 10.84
CA LYS A 301 60.51 35.94 11.58
C LYS A 301 60.29 35.94 13.10
N SER A 302 60.71 34.83 13.74
CA SER A 302 60.91 34.60 15.18
C SER A 302 59.64 34.21 15.96
N THR A 303 59.62 33.24 16.90
CA THR A 303 60.64 32.38 17.52
C THR A 303 59.92 31.38 18.43
N LYS A 304 60.56 30.21 18.67
CA LYS A 304 60.57 29.39 19.91
C LYS A 304 59.20 29.10 20.58
N ARG A 305 58.79 27.85 20.79
CA ARG A 305 59.50 26.79 21.54
C ARG A 305 58.80 25.46 21.26
#